data_AF-A0A6N1AUA8-F1
#
_entry.id   AF-A0A6N1AUA8-F1
#
_cell.length_a   1.000
_cell.length_b   1.000
_cell.length_c   1.000
_cell.angle_alpha   90.00
_cell.angle_beta   90.00
_cell.angle_gamma   90.00
#
_symmetry.space_group_name_H-M   'P 1'
#
loop_
_entity.id
_entity.type
_entity.pdbx_description
1 polymer ?
#
loop_
_entity_poly.entity_id
_entity_poly.type
_entity_poly.pdbx_seq_one_letter_code
_entity_poly.pdbx_strand_id
1 'polypeptide(L)' 'MLTVDRQIRELRAELENCALTRRERTQALLELNALMARQTQMATAVAIRAAERAAPG' A
#
# COMPACT_ATOMS: atom_id res chain seq x y z
N MET A 1 -11.09 11.43 -3.94
CA MET A 1 -10.11 10.40 -4.32
C MET A 1 -9.41 9.95 -3.03
N LEU A 2 -9.56 8.69 -2.61
CA LEU A 2 -8.94 8.19 -1.37
C LEU A 2 -7.43 8.06 -1.57
N THR A 3 -6.63 8.43 -0.57
CA THR A 3 -5.17 8.21 -0.59
C THR A 3 -4.86 6.73 -0.32
N VAL A 4 -3.72 6.23 -0.82
CA VAL A 4 -3.29 4.83 -0.63
C VAL A 4 -3.26 4.46 0.87
N ASP A 5 -2.80 5.37 1.73
CA ASP A 5 -2.78 5.19 3.19
C ASP A 5 -4.17 5.05 3.82
N ARG A 6 -5.19 5.67 3.23
CA ARG A 6 -6.56 5.56 3.72
C ARG A 6 -7.18 4.24 3.29
N GLN A 7 -6.95 3.82 2.05
CA GLN A 7 -7.39 2.51 1.56
C GLN A 7 -6.78 1.36 2.36
N ILE A 8 -5.49 1.43 2.69
CA ILE A 8 -4.81 0.44 3.54
C ILE A 8 -5.45 0.35 4.93
N ARG A 9 -5.79 1.49 5.53
CA ARG A 9 -6.43 1.53 6.87
C ARG A 9 -7.84 0.94 6.86
N GLU A 10 -8.64 1.28 5.85
CA GLU A 10 -10.00 0.77 5.69
C GLU A 10 -9.98 -0.76 5.46
N LEU A 11 -9.13 -1.27 4.56
CA LEU A 11 -8.96 -2.72 4.32
C LEU A 11 -8.50 -3.50 5.56
N ARG A 12 -7.60 -2.93 6.38
CA ARG A 12 -7.18 -3.54 7.65
C ARG A 12 -8.33 -3.60 8.65
N ALA A 13 -9.10 -2.53 8.78
CA ALA A 13 -10.25 -2.49 9.66
C ALA A 13 -11.33 -3.50 9.24
N GLU A 14 -11.56 -3.67 7.93
CA GLU A 14 -12.47 -4.69 7.39
C GLU A 14 -11.97 -6.11 7.69
N LEU A 15 -10.66 -6.36 7.52
CA LEU A 15 -10.05 -7.67 7.83
C LEU A 15 -10.11 -8.03 9.32
N GLU A 16 -10.09 -7.04 10.21
CA GLU A 16 -10.16 -7.24 11.67
C GLU A 16 -11.59 -7.34 12.20
N ASN A 17 -12.55 -6.59 11.62
CA ASN A 17 -13.89 -6.45 12.18
C ASN A 17 -15.00 -7.19 11.42
N CYS A 18 -14.80 -7.56 10.15
CA CYS A 18 -15.85 -8.23 9.37
C CYS A 18 -15.73 -9.75 9.44
N ALA A 19 -16.89 -10.43 9.52
CA ALA A 19 -16.99 -11.87 9.29
C ALA A 19 -16.84 -12.17 7.79
N LEU A 20 -15.62 -12.04 7.29
CA LEU A 20 -15.28 -12.34 5.90
C LEU A 20 -15.23 -13.85 5.68
N THR A 21 -15.79 -14.31 4.57
CA THR A 21 -15.54 -15.66 4.08
C THR A 21 -14.05 -15.84 3.76
N ARG A 22 -13.58 -17.09 3.72
CA ARG A 22 -12.18 -17.40 3.37
C ARG A 22 -11.78 -16.79 2.01
N ARG A 23 -12.71 -16.72 1.06
CA ARG A 23 -12.49 -16.13 -0.26
C ARG A 23 -12.32 -14.62 -0.18
N GLU A 24 -13.22 -13.93 0.51
CA GLU A 24 -13.16 -12.47 0.70
C GLU A 24 -11.91 -12.07 1.47
N ARG A 25 -11.54 -12.82 2.51
CA ARG A 25 -10.29 -12.60 3.26
C ARG A 25 -9.07 -12.73 2.36
N THR A 26 -9.03 -13.73 1.50
CA THR A 26 -7.93 -13.91 0.53
C THR A 26 -7.86 -12.75 -0.46
N GLN A 27 -9.01 -12.30 -0.96
CA GLN A 27 -9.08 -11.19 -1.90
C GLN A 27 -8.64 -9.86 -1.26
N ALA A 28 -9.12 -9.56 -0.05
CA ALA A 28 -8.73 -8.38 0.71
C ALA A 28 -7.22 -8.40 1.04
N LEU A 29 -6.64 -9.56 1.36
CA LEU A 29 -5.19 -9.68 1.59
C LEU A 29 -4.36 -9.45 0.31
N LEU A 30 -4.83 -9.94 -0.84
CA LEU A 30 -4.17 -9.68 -2.12
C LEU A 30 -4.20 -8.19 -2.48
N GLU A 31 -5.34 -7.54 -2.27
CA GLU A 31 -5.50 -6.10 -2.52
C GLU A 31 -4.64 -5.27 -1.57
N LEU A 32 -4.61 -5.62 -0.29
CA LEU A 32 -3.73 -4.99 0.70
C LEU A 32 -2.24 -5.12 0.32
N ASN A 33 -1.82 -6.32 -0.09
CA ASN A 33 -0.43 -6.56 -0.52
C ASN A 33 -0.08 -5.75 -1.78
N ALA A 34 -0.99 -5.65 -2.75
CA ALA A 34 -0.78 -4.83 -3.94
C ALA A 34 -0.65 -3.33 -3.61
N LEU A 35 -1.49 -2.82 -2.72
CA LEU A 35 -1.43 -1.43 -2.25
C LEU A 35 -0.13 -1.14 -1.51
N MET A 36 0.32 -2.05 -0.63
CA MET A 36 1.61 -1.92 0.07
C MET A 36 2.79 -1.95 -0.91
N ALA A 37 2.79 -2.86 -1.88
CA ALA A 37 3.84 -2.93 -2.89
C ALA A 37 3.92 -1.63 -3.71
N ARG A 38 2.77 -1.07 -4.09
CA ARG A 38 2.69 0.22 -4.79
C ARG A 38 3.22 1.37 -3.93
N GLN A 39 2.89 1.39 -2.63
CA GLN A 39 3.42 2.40 -1.72
C GLN A 39 4.95 2.32 -1.61
N THR A 40 5.52 1.11 -1.49
CA THR A 40 6.96 0.90 -1.48
C THR A 40 7.61 1.36 -2.78
N GLN A 41 7.05 1.01 -3.94
CA GLN A 41 7.58 1.47 -5.23
C GLN A 41 7.58 3.00 -5.35
N MET A 42 6.52 3.66 -4.90
CA MET A 42 6.47 5.12 -4.87
C MET A 42 7.51 5.72 -3.93
N ALA A 43 7.68 5.17 -2.73
CA ALA A 43 8.70 5.61 -1.78
C ALA A 43 10.12 5.43 -2.34
N THR A 44 10.41 4.29 -2.96
CA THR A 44 11.68 4.00 -3.62
C THR A 44 11.93 4.98 -4.78
N ALA A 45 10.93 5.24 -5.63
CA ALA A 45 11.06 6.19 -6.73
C ALA A 45 11.36 7.62 -6.24
N VAL A 46 10.74 8.03 -5.13
CA VAL A 46 11.03 9.32 -4.48
C VAL A 46 12.45 9.35 -3.93
N ALA A 47 12.89 8.28 -3.26
CA ALA A 47 14.23 8.17 -2.71
C ALA A 47 15.33 8.22 -3.80
N ILE A 48 15.12 7.52 -4.92
CA ILE A 48 16.03 7.56 -6.08
C ILE A 48 16.15 8.98 -6.63
N ARG A 49 15.02 9.65 -6.88
CA ARG A 49 15.02 11.04 -7.37
C ARG A 49 15.68 12.01 -6.38
N ALA A 50 15.51 11.80 -5.09
CA ALA A 50 16.17 12.59 -4.06
C ALA A 50 17.69 12.37 -4.05
N ALA A 51 18.14 11.12 -4.24
CA ALA A 51 19.55 10.77 -4.34
C ALA A 51 20.21 11.34 -5.61
N GLU A 52 19.55 11.25 -6.77
CA GLU A 52 20.02 11.86 -8.03
C GLU A 52 20.19 13.38 -7.92
N ARG A 53 19.29 14.04 -7.18
CA ARG A 53 19.36 15.50 -6.96
C ARG A 53 20.42 15.91 -5.93
N ALA A 54 20.82 14.98 -5.05
CA ALA A 54 21.81 15.20 -4.00
C ALA A 54 23.24 14.83 -4.43
N ALA A 55 23.41 14.08 -5.52
CA ALA A 55 24.72 13.81 -6.10
C ALA A 55 25.31 15.12 -6.67
N PRO A 56 26.45 15.61 -6.15
CA PRO A 56 27.13 16.74 -6.74
C PRO A 56 27.70 16.31 -8.10
N GLY A 57 27.42 17.09 -9.14
CA GLY A 57 28.15 16.99 -10.42
C GLY A 57 29.60 17.40 -10.28
#